data_AF-S9WA23-F1
#
_entry.id   AF-S9WA23-F1
#
_cell.length_a   1.000
_cell.length_b   1.000
_cell.length_c   1.000
_cell.angle_alpha   90.00
_cell.angle_beta   90.00
_cell.angle_gamma   90.00
#
_symmetry.space_group_name_H-M   'P 1'
#
loop_
_entity.id
_entity.type
_entity.pdbx_description
1 polymer ?
#
loop_
_entity_poly.entity_id
_entity_poly.type
_entity_poly.pdbx_seq_one_letter_code
_entity_poly.pdbx_strand_id
1 'polypeptide(L)'
;MSTLDHEPYQVQRISKEELEKQILRLTRRPEPAAAPPANPQCATRTMTKDELEKMKERLYTQSMQLKEQKRKQMEEEQTREQLKATATVSSDELKGIVGRVYTEALARKAANLEEGKKQYLFHPPESKKIPLKAFVHHMYDEGIEKGKEREKKLYDKYLAPTEIHTGTISPIQAAESAARLSTKK
;
A
#
# COMPACT_ATOMS: atom_id res chain seq x y z
N MET A 1 -2.18 39.20 -41.63
CA MET A 1 -0.84 38.63 -41.88
C MET A 1 -0.12 38.61 -40.54
N SER A 2 0.09 37.44 -39.94
CA SER A 2 0.81 37.28 -38.67
C SER A 2 1.93 36.27 -38.90
N THR A 3 3.17 36.72 -38.80
CA THR A 3 4.38 35.89 -38.88
C THR A 3 4.57 35.21 -37.54
N LEU A 4 4.45 33.88 -37.53
CA LEU A 4 4.84 33.02 -36.42
C LEU A 4 6.37 32.89 -36.45
N ASP A 5 7.05 33.59 -35.55
CA ASP A 5 8.48 33.42 -35.31
C ASP A 5 8.72 32.03 -34.73
N HIS A 6 9.33 31.16 -35.52
CA HIS A 6 9.72 29.81 -35.13
C HIS A 6 11.11 29.87 -34.49
N GLU A 7 11.14 30.01 -33.16
CA GLU A 7 12.37 29.88 -32.37
C GLU A 7 13.03 28.51 -32.66
N PRO A 8 14.32 28.45 -33.04
CA PRO A 8 14.97 27.20 -33.39
C PRO A 8 15.17 26.36 -32.12
N TYR A 9 14.49 25.21 -32.08
CA TYR A 9 14.62 24.20 -31.02
C TYR A 9 16.08 23.73 -30.92
N GLN A 10 16.81 24.20 -29.91
CA GLN A 10 18.17 23.72 -29.66
C GLN A 10 18.11 22.28 -29.16
N VAL A 11 18.53 21.33 -30.00
CA VAL A 11 18.68 19.94 -29.62
C VAL A 11 19.84 19.84 -28.64
N GLN A 12 19.53 19.75 -27.34
CA GLN A 12 20.51 19.51 -26.29
C GLN A 12 21.20 18.17 -26.55
N ARG A 13 22.47 18.22 -26.96
CA ARG A 13 23.29 17.02 -27.16
C ARG A 13 23.74 16.52 -25.80
N ILE A 14 23.25 15.36 -25.41
CA ILE A 14 23.64 14.68 -24.17
C ILE A 14 25.15 14.46 -24.18
N SER A 15 25.81 14.77 -23.07
CA SER A 15 27.24 14.53 -22.92
C SER A 15 27.54 13.02 -22.88
N LYS A 16 28.75 12.61 -23.28
CA LYS A 16 29.13 11.18 -23.26
C LYS A 16 29.01 10.57 -21.86
N GLU A 17 29.33 11.34 -20.83
CA GLU A 17 29.22 10.92 -19.42
C GLU A 17 27.77 10.68 -18.98
N GLU A 18 26.84 11.53 -19.41
CA GLU A 18 25.41 11.36 -19.13
C GLU A 18 24.84 10.15 -19.87
N LEU A 19 25.29 9.92 -21.11
CA LEU A 19 24.92 8.73 -21.88
C LEU A 19 25.41 7.45 -21.17
N GLU A 20 26.64 7.44 -20.67
CA GLU A 20 27.20 6.31 -19.92
C GLU A 20 26.44 6.06 -18.61
N LYS A 21 26.08 7.11 -17.86
CA LYS A 21 25.23 6.99 -16.67
C LYS A 21 23.86 6.40 -17.00
N GLN A 22 23.28 6.79 -18.13
CA GLN A 22 22.00 6.27 -18.59
C GLN A 22 22.11 4.81 -19.02
N ILE A 23 23.18 4.43 -19.71
CA ILE A 23 23.50 3.03 -20.05
C ILE A 23 23.66 2.21 -18.78
N LEU A 24 24.43 2.66 -17.79
CA LEU A 24 24.60 1.95 -16.53
C LEU A 24 23.28 1.76 -15.79
N ARG A 25 22.42 2.79 -15.79
CA ARG A 25 21.10 2.72 -15.16
C ARG A 25 20.19 1.70 -15.84
N LEU A 26 20.26 1.59 -17.17
CA LEU A 26 19.41 0.68 -17.96
C LEU A 26 19.97 -0.75 -18.00
N THR A 27 21.28 -0.91 -17.93
CA THR A 27 21.94 -2.23 -18.01
C THR A 27 22.17 -2.87 -16.65
N ARG A 28 22.13 -2.10 -15.54
CA ARG A 28 22.27 -2.66 -14.20
C ARG A 28 21.07 -3.54 -13.85
N ARG A 29 21.29 -4.85 -13.88
CA ARG A 29 20.36 -5.82 -13.31
C ARG A 29 20.31 -5.61 -11.78
N PRO A 30 19.12 -5.37 -11.19
CA PRO A 30 19.00 -5.31 -9.74
C PRO A 30 19.40 -6.66 -9.15
N GLU A 31 20.11 -6.63 -8.00
CA GLU A 31 20.44 -7.85 -7.29
C GLU A 31 19.14 -8.57 -6.90
N PRO A 32 19.06 -9.91 -7.10
CA PRO A 32 17.88 -10.66 -6.73
C PRO A 32 17.67 -10.49 -5.22
N ALA A 33 16.46 -10.05 -4.84
CA ALA A 33 16.08 -9.96 -3.43
C ALA A 33 16.35 -11.32 -2.78
N ALA A 34 17.00 -11.30 -1.60
CA ALA A 34 17.25 -12.51 -0.84
C ALA A 34 15.94 -13.29 -0.69
N ALA A 35 15.91 -14.54 -1.17
CA ALA A 35 14.72 -15.37 -1.08
C ALA A 35 14.34 -15.49 0.40
N PRO A 36 13.06 -15.31 0.76
CA PRO A 36 12.63 -15.54 2.13
C PRO A 36 13.00 -16.98 2.53
N PRO A 37 13.33 -17.21 3.83
CA PRO A 37 13.70 -18.54 4.28
C PRO A 37 12.59 -19.54 3.95
N ALA A 38 12.98 -20.68 3.40
CA ALA A 38 12.07 -21.67 2.81
C ALA A 38 10.97 -22.18 3.78
N ASN A 39 11.17 -22.00 5.09
CA ASN A 39 10.17 -22.28 6.12
C ASN A 39 10.22 -21.16 7.18
N PRO A 40 9.33 -20.16 7.14
CA PRO A 40 9.13 -19.31 8.31
C PRO A 40 8.67 -20.23 9.45
N GLN A 41 9.51 -20.42 10.45
CA GLN A 41 9.16 -21.21 11.64
C GLN A 41 8.03 -20.48 12.36
N CYS A 42 6.79 -20.84 12.05
CA CYS A 42 5.64 -20.42 12.82
C CYS A 42 5.84 -20.86 14.27
N ALA A 43 5.70 -19.94 15.22
CA ALA A 43 5.83 -20.26 16.64
C ALA A 43 4.84 -21.38 16.99
N THR A 44 5.35 -22.57 17.31
CA THR A 44 4.54 -23.73 17.66
C THR A 44 3.99 -23.53 19.07
N ARG A 45 2.70 -23.21 19.17
CA ARG A 45 1.98 -23.21 20.45
C ARG A 45 1.85 -24.66 20.92
N THR A 46 2.31 -24.94 22.15
CA THR A 46 2.08 -26.24 22.78
C THR A 46 0.60 -26.37 23.16
N MET A 47 -0.04 -27.45 22.72
CA MET A 47 -1.44 -27.77 23.06
C MET A 47 -1.47 -28.97 24.00
N THR A 48 -2.45 -28.99 24.91
CA THR A 48 -2.69 -30.14 25.78
C THR A 48 -3.30 -31.30 24.98
N LYS A 49 -3.19 -32.54 25.47
CA LYS A 49 -3.73 -33.73 24.79
C LYS A 49 -5.24 -33.64 24.60
N ASP A 50 -5.95 -33.19 25.63
CA ASP A 50 -7.41 -33.03 25.61
C ASP A 50 -7.87 -31.98 24.60
N GLU A 51 -7.14 -30.87 24.47
CA GLU A 51 -7.41 -29.85 23.44
C GLU A 51 -7.20 -30.40 22.03
N LEU A 52 -6.17 -31.23 21.85
CA LEU A 52 -5.85 -31.86 20.58
C LEU A 52 -6.93 -32.87 20.19
N GLU A 53 -7.43 -33.68 21.12
CA GLU A 53 -8.52 -34.62 20.88
C GLU A 53 -9.84 -33.91 20.52
N LYS A 54 -10.21 -32.86 21.26
CA LYS A 54 -11.39 -32.03 20.93
C LYS A 54 -11.26 -31.41 19.53
N MET A 55 -10.07 -30.94 19.17
CA MET A 55 -9.82 -30.38 17.85
C MET A 55 -9.95 -31.45 16.75
N LYS A 56 -9.39 -32.65 16.98
CA LYS A 56 -9.53 -33.78 16.06
C LYS A 56 -10.99 -34.17 15.85
N GLU A 57 -11.76 -34.28 16.93
CA GLU A 57 -13.19 -34.63 16.84
C GLU A 57 -13.98 -33.57 16.08
N ARG A 58 -13.74 -32.27 16.35
CA ARG A 58 -14.35 -31.16 15.61
C ARG A 58 -13.99 -31.19 14.12
N LEU A 59 -12.72 -31.39 13.79
CA LEU A 59 -12.27 -31.45 12.39
C LEU A 59 -12.85 -32.67 11.67
N TYR A 60 -12.90 -33.81 12.35
CA TYR A 60 -13.47 -35.04 11.81
C TYR A 60 -14.96 -34.88 11.52
N THR A 61 -15.74 -34.43 12.51
CA THR A 61 -17.18 -34.18 12.36
C THR A 61 -17.48 -33.18 11.26
N GLN A 62 -16.76 -32.04 11.22
CA GLN A 62 -16.89 -31.05 10.15
C GLN A 62 -16.55 -31.64 8.78
N SER A 63 -15.50 -32.46 8.68
CA SER A 63 -15.11 -33.10 7.42
C SER A 63 -16.18 -34.09 6.92
N MET A 64 -16.81 -34.82 7.83
CA MET A 64 -17.87 -35.77 7.51
C MET A 64 -19.13 -35.04 7.05
N GLN A 65 -19.54 -33.98 7.75
CA GLN A 65 -20.67 -33.14 7.35
C GLN A 65 -20.47 -32.52 5.96
N LEU A 66 -19.28 -31.98 5.69
CA LEU A 66 -18.97 -31.41 4.37
C LEU A 66 -19.00 -32.47 3.26
N LYS A 67 -18.49 -33.68 3.54
CA LYS A 67 -18.56 -34.80 2.58
C LYS A 67 -19.99 -35.22 2.34
N GLU A 68 -20.81 -35.33 3.37
CA GLU A 68 -22.22 -35.70 3.26
C GLU A 68 -23.01 -34.64 2.47
N GLN A 69 -22.79 -33.36 2.75
CA GLN A 69 -23.40 -32.25 2.00
C GLN A 69 -23.01 -32.29 0.54
N LYS A 70 -21.72 -32.48 0.22
CA LYS A 70 -21.26 -32.63 -1.17
C LYS A 70 -21.88 -33.84 -1.86
N ARG A 71 -22.00 -34.98 -1.17
CA ARG A 71 -22.68 -36.16 -1.72
C ARG A 71 -24.14 -35.86 -2.04
N LYS A 72 -24.88 -35.24 -1.12
CA LYS A 72 -26.27 -34.84 -1.34
C LYS A 72 -26.40 -33.88 -2.52
N GLN A 73 -25.54 -32.86 -2.61
CA GLN A 73 -25.52 -31.94 -3.75
C GLN A 73 -25.26 -32.66 -5.08
N MET A 74 -24.30 -33.58 -5.12
CA MET A 74 -24.02 -34.37 -6.33
C MET A 74 -25.20 -35.28 -6.71
N GLU A 75 -25.86 -35.91 -5.74
CA GLU A 75 -27.04 -36.75 -5.96
C GLU A 75 -28.23 -35.90 -6.47
N GLU A 76 -28.45 -34.72 -5.90
CA GLU A 76 -29.44 -33.75 -6.36
C GLU A 76 -29.15 -33.22 -7.77
N GLU A 77 -27.87 -32.94 -8.08
CA GLU A 77 -27.44 -32.53 -9.42
C GLU A 77 -27.66 -33.65 -10.43
N GLN A 78 -27.26 -34.88 -10.11
CA GLN A 78 -27.46 -36.04 -10.99
C GLN A 78 -28.93 -36.32 -11.27
N THR A 79 -29.78 -36.31 -10.25
CA THR A 79 -31.23 -36.49 -10.41
C THR A 79 -31.82 -35.35 -11.24
N ARG A 80 -31.42 -34.11 -11.00
CA ARG A 80 -31.84 -32.95 -11.80
C ARG A 80 -31.36 -33.04 -13.25
N GLU A 81 -30.15 -33.53 -13.50
CA GLU A 81 -29.61 -33.74 -14.84
C GLU A 81 -30.33 -34.87 -15.58
N GLN A 82 -30.64 -35.98 -14.91
CA GLN A 82 -31.44 -37.06 -15.48
C GLN A 82 -32.85 -36.58 -15.87
N LEU A 83 -33.49 -35.75 -15.03
CA LEU A 83 -34.77 -35.13 -15.35
C LEU A 83 -34.69 -34.14 -16.51
N LYS A 84 -33.57 -33.44 -16.67
CA LYS A 84 -33.34 -32.53 -17.81
C LYS A 84 -33.01 -33.28 -19.11
N ALA A 85 -32.30 -34.41 -19.02
CA ALA A 85 -31.90 -35.20 -20.18
C ALA A 85 -33.11 -35.88 -20.88
N THR A 86 -34.18 -36.15 -20.14
CA THR A 86 -35.44 -36.68 -20.69
C THR A 86 -36.38 -35.59 -21.20
N ALA A 87 -36.13 -34.32 -20.86
CA ALA A 87 -36.93 -33.20 -21.34
C ALA A 87 -36.55 -32.85 -22.78
N THR A 88 -37.50 -33.03 -23.71
CA THR A 88 -37.36 -32.55 -25.08
C THR A 88 -37.60 -31.04 -25.09
N VAL A 89 -36.54 -30.26 -25.33
CA VAL A 89 -36.64 -28.80 -25.39
C VAL A 89 -37.29 -28.39 -26.71
N SER A 90 -38.35 -27.60 -26.63
CA SER A 90 -39.04 -27.08 -27.82
C SER A 90 -38.18 -26.04 -28.56
N SER A 91 -38.43 -25.85 -29.86
CA SER A 91 -37.71 -24.86 -30.67
C SER A 91 -37.84 -23.43 -30.11
N ASP A 92 -38.98 -23.09 -29.53
CA ASP A 92 -39.22 -21.76 -28.97
C ASP A 92 -38.51 -21.55 -27.63
N GLU A 93 -38.41 -22.58 -26.79
CA GLU A 93 -37.57 -22.56 -25.59
C GLU A 93 -36.09 -22.42 -25.96
N LEU A 94 -35.61 -23.11 -27.00
CA LEU A 94 -34.25 -22.95 -27.49
C LEU A 94 -33.97 -21.51 -27.94
N LYS A 95 -34.87 -20.90 -28.71
CA LYS A 95 -34.75 -19.48 -29.10
C LYS A 95 -34.74 -18.56 -27.88
N GLY A 96 -35.57 -18.84 -26.88
CA GLY A 96 -35.59 -18.10 -25.62
C GLY A 96 -34.28 -18.20 -24.85
N ILE A 97 -33.71 -19.41 -24.74
CA ILE A 97 -32.42 -19.65 -24.09
C ILE A 97 -31.29 -18.95 -24.84
N VAL A 98 -31.22 -19.11 -26.17
CA VAL A 98 -30.21 -18.44 -27.01
C VAL A 98 -30.32 -16.93 -26.88
N GLY A 99 -31.53 -16.39 -26.92
CA GLY A 99 -31.79 -14.97 -26.71
C GLY A 99 -31.25 -14.47 -25.36
N ARG A 100 -31.58 -15.16 -24.27
CA ARG A 100 -31.08 -14.83 -22.92
C ARG A 100 -29.56 -14.86 -22.85
N VAL A 101 -28.96 -15.97 -23.28
CA VAL A 101 -27.50 -16.15 -23.27
C VAL A 101 -26.82 -15.05 -24.09
N TYR A 102 -27.37 -14.70 -25.25
CA TYR A 102 -26.85 -13.64 -26.10
C TYR A 102 -26.95 -12.27 -25.41
N THR A 103 -28.11 -11.93 -24.83
CA THR A 103 -28.29 -10.66 -24.10
C THR A 103 -27.38 -10.56 -22.88
N GLU A 104 -27.22 -11.64 -22.13
CA GLU A 104 -26.34 -11.69 -20.97
C GLU A 104 -24.87 -11.56 -21.38
N ALA A 105 -24.46 -12.20 -22.48
CA ALA A 105 -23.11 -12.09 -23.01
C ALA A 105 -22.79 -10.66 -23.46
N LEU A 106 -23.74 -9.98 -24.12
CA LEU A 106 -23.59 -8.57 -24.48
C LEU A 106 -23.47 -7.67 -23.25
N ALA A 107 -24.32 -7.88 -22.23
CA ALA A 107 -24.26 -7.11 -21.00
C ALA A 107 -22.92 -7.31 -20.26
N ARG A 108 -22.44 -8.56 -20.15
CA ARG A 108 -21.11 -8.85 -19.57
C ARG A 108 -19.98 -8.21 -20.36
N LYS A 109 -20.02 -8.26 -21.69
CA LYS A 109 -19.01 -7.62 -22.54
C LYS A 109 -18.99 -6.10 -22.34
N ALA A 110 -20.16 -5.47 -22.24
CA ALA A 110 -20.27 -4.03 -21.98
C ALA A 110 -19.68 -3.68 -20.60
N ALA A 111 -20.06 -4.41 -19.55
CA ALA A 111 -19.53 -4.23 -18.20
C ALA A 111 -18.00 -4.38 -18.15
N ASN A 112 -17.46 -5.45 -18.74
CA ASN A 112 -16.02 -5.69 -18.80
C ASN A 112 -15.28 -4.57 -19.55
N LEU A 113 -15.90 -4.03 -20.61
CA LEU A 113 -15.33 -2.92 -21.36
C LEU A 113 -15.32 -1.63 -20.55
N GLU A 114 -16.35 -1.36 -19.75
CA GLU A 114 -16.36 -0.22 -18.82
C GLU A 114 -15.34 -0.37 -17.69
N GLU A 115 -15.19 -1.58 -17.13
CA GLU A 115 -14.17 -1.87 -16.13
C GLU A 115 -12.76 -1.70 -16.71
N GLY A 116 -12.51 -2.25 -17.91
CA GLY A 116 -11.27 -2.04 -18.63
C GLY A 116 -11.01 -0.56 -18.90
N LYS A 117 -12.05 0.21 -19.28
CA LYS A 117 -11.92 1.65 -19.44
C LYS A 117 -11.49 2.33 -18.14
N LYS A 118 -12.11 1.99 -17.01
CA LYS A 118 -11.74 2.56 -15.69
C LYS A 118 -10.30 2.22 -15.29
N GLN A 119 -9.85 1.01 -15.59
CA GLN A 119 -8.51 0.55 -15.23
C GLN A 119 -7.41 1.11 -16.14
N TYR A 120 -7.66 1.18 -17.44
CA TYR A 120 -6.62 1.45 -18.44
C TYR A 120 -6.70 2.85 -19.06
N LEU A 121 -7.84 3.55 -19.01
CA LEU A 121 -7.82 4.97 -19.37
C LEU A 121 -7.12 5.73 -18.24
N PHE A 122 -6.14 6.53 -18.63
CA PHE A 122 -5.55 7.50 -17.73
C PHE A 122 -6.62 8.54 -17.36
N HIS A 123 -7.09 8.49 -16.11
CA HIS A 123 -7.92 9.52 -15.53
C HIS A 123 -6.96 10.50 -14.88
N PRO A 124 -6.64 11.66 -15.50
CA PRO A 124 -5.82 12.65 -14.84
C PRO A 124 -6.50 12.98 -13.51
N PRO A 125 -5.78 12.90 -12.37
CA PRO A 125 -6.36 13.28 -11.10
C PRO A 125 -6.92 14.69 -11.26
N GLU A 126 -8.17 14.89 -10.86
CA GLU A 126 -8.77 16.22 -10.87
C GLU A 126 -7.76 17.19 -10.28
N SER A 127 -7.35 18.17 -11.07
CA SER A 127 -6.31 19.11 -10.65
C SER A 127 -6.84 19.83 -9.42
N LYS A 128 -6.44 19.37 -8.23
CA LYS A 128 -6.80 20.00 -6.97
C LYS A 128 -6.17 21.37 -7.02
N LYS A 129 -6.99 22.39 -7.30
CA LYS A 129 -6.56 23.78 -7.29
C LYS A 129 -6.21 24.11 -5.85
N ILE A 130 -4.92 24.06 -5.53
CA ILE A 130 -4.43 24.44 -4.21
C ILE A 130 -4.65 25.95 -4.09
N PRO A 131 -5.35 26.44 -3.06
CA PRO A 131 -5.53 27.87 -2.89
C PRO A 131 -4.16 28.52 -2.68
N LEU A 132 -3.92 29.65 -3.35
CA LEU A 132 -2.61 30.33 -3.37
C LEU A 132 -2.04 30.55 -1.95
N LYS A 133 -2.91 30.85 -0.98
CA LYS A 133 -2.51 31.02 0.43
C LYS A 133 -1.87 29.77 1.02
N ALA A 134 -2.43 28.58 0.78
CA ALA A 134 -1.86 27.33 1.28
C ALA A 134 -0.53 26.99 0.60
N PHE A 135 -0.41 27.30 -0.69
CA PHE A 135 0.84 27.14 -1.42
C PHE A 135 1.95 28.04 -0.86
N VAL A 136 1.66 29.32 -0.64
CA VAL A 136 2.62 30.28 -0.06
C VAL A 136 3.04 29.85 1.35
N HIS A 137 2.10 29.43 2.19
CA HIS A 137 2.39 28.95 3.54
C HIS A 137 3.34 27.74 3.54
N HIS A 138 3.06 26.72 2.71
CA HIS A 138 3.92 25.53 2.62
C HIS A 138 5.30 25.85 2.02
N MET A 139 5.40 26.79 1.09
CA MET A 139 6.69 27.13 0.46
C MET A 139 7.56 28.02 1.32
N TYR A 140 6.99 29.02 1.99
CA TYR A 140 7.77 30.09 2.64
C TYR A 140 7.71 29.99 4.16
N ASP A 141 6.51 29.95 4.74
CA ASP A 141 6.33 30.04 6.19
C ASP A 141 6.91 28.80 6.89
N GLU A 142 6.60 27.58 6.39
CA GLU A 142 7.18 26.35 6.93
C GLU A 142 8.70 26.30 6.81
N GLY A 143 9.26 26.84 5.73
CA GLY A 143 10.70 26.89 5.52
C GLY A 143 11.40 27.74 6.58
N ILE A 144 10.80 28.90 6.88
CA ILE A 144 11.28 29.81 7.93
C ILE A 144 11.15 29.17 9.30
N GLU A 145 10.04 28.49 9.60
CA GLU A 145 9.83 27.80 10.88
C GLU A 145 10.84 26.67 11.10
N LYS A 146 11.05 25.81 10.09
CA LYS A 146 12.06 24.74 10.13
C LYS A 146 13.47 25.31 10.31
N GLY A 147 13.76 26.47 9.72
CA GLY A 147 15.00 27.21 9.92
C GLY A 147 15.20 27.63 11.38
N LYS A 148 14.20 28.30 11.96
CA LYS A 148 14.21 28.74 13.37
C LYS A 148 14.33 27.56 14.33
N GLU A 149 13.61 26.47 14.09
CA GLU A 149 13.72 25.27 14.92
C GLU A 149 15.11 24.65 14.86
N ARG A 150 15.74 24.61 13.69
CA ARG A 150 17.09 24.09 13.53
C ARG A 150 18.10 24.97 14.25
N GLU A 151 17.97 26.28 14.13
CA GLU A 151 18.81 27.24 14.84
C GLU A 151 18.69 27.08 16.35
N LYS A 152 17.46 26.96 16.87
CA LYS A 152 17.22 26.67 18.28
C LYS A 152 17.86 25.36 18.72
N LYS A 153 17.70 24.28 17.94
CA LYS A 153 18.33 22.97 18.23
C LYS A 153 19.86 23.05 18.23
N LEU A 154 20.45 23.85 17.35
CA LEU A 154 21.90 24.08 17.30
C LEU A 154 22.37 24.89 18.51
N TYR A 155 21.65 25.95 18.85
CA TYR A 155 21.91 26.78 20.01
C TYR A 155 21.88 25.97 21.31
N ASP A 156 20.79 25.22 21.54
CA ASP A 156 20.63 24.38 22.73
C ASP A 156 21.74 23.32 22.85
N LYS A 157 22.22 22.79 21.72
CA LYS A 157 23.22 21.72 21.69
C LYS A 157 24.65 22.23 21.90
N TYR A 158 24.99 23.41 21.36
CA TYR A 158 26.38 23.87 21.28
C TYR A 158 26.67 25.13 22.07
N LEU A 159 25.73 26.07 22.15
CA LEU A 159 25.94 27.36 22.80
C LEU A 159 25.46 27.34 24.26
N ALA A 160 24.24 26.86 24.52
CA ALA A 160 23.66 26.83 25.87
C ALA A 160 24.55 26.17 26.95
N PRO A 161 25.31 25.08 26.68
CA PRO A 161 26.22 24.50 27.67
C PRO A 161 27.45 25.36 27.97
N THR A 162 27.85 26.23 27.03
CA THR A 162 29.06 27.07 27.12
C THR A 162 28.77 28.48 27.61
N GLU A 163 27.50 28.87 27.63
CA GLU A 163 27.09 30.18 28.13
C GLU A 163 27.30 30.26 29.64
N ILE A 164 28.15 31.20 30.04
CA ILE A 164 28.33 31.55 31.44
C ILE A 164 27.02 32.20 31.90
N HIS A 165 26.28 31.51 32.74
CA HIS A 165 25.03 32.02 33.30
C HIS A 165 25.40 33.17 34.26
N THR A 166 25.45 34.42 33.76
CA THR A 166 25.81 35.61 34.56
C THR A 166 24.69 36.10 35.47
N GLY A 167 23.83 35.19 35.95
CA GLY A 167 22.70 35.50 36.83
C GLY A 167 23.00 35.28 38.30
N THR A 168 22.22 35.92 39.18
CA THR A 168 22.15 35.59 40.60
C THR A 168 21.62 34.17 40.78
N ILE A 169 22.41 33.30 41.42
CA ILE A 169 22.05 31.92 41.73
C ILE A 169 20.83 31.93 42.67
N SER A 170 19.83 31.08 42.41
CA SER A 170 18.67 30.98 43.30
C SER A 170 19.09 30.38 44.66
N PRO A 171 18.41 30.73 45.77
CA PRO A 171 18.76 30.20 47.10
C PRO A 171 18.79 28.66 47.14
N ILE A 172 17.94 28.01 46.34
CA ILE A 172 17.86 26.55 46.22
C ILE A 172 19.10 25.99 45.52
N GLN A 173 19.50 26.58 44.38
CA GLN A 173 20.71 26.18 43.65
C GLN A 173 21.98 26.44 44.46
N ALA A 174 22.00 27.51 45.26
CA ALA A 174 23.09 27.81 46.17
C ALA A 174 23.19 26.76 47.30
N ALA A 175 22.07 26.35 47.89
CA ALA A 175 22.02 25.29 48.90
C ALA A 175 22.46 23.93 48.33
N GLU A 176 22.00 23.56 47.13
CA GLU A 176 22.44 22.32 46.46
C GLU A 176 23.94 22.33 46.14
N SER A 177 24.48 23.47 45.69
CA SER A 177 25.90 23.62 45.41
C SER A 177 26.74 23.55 46.69
N ALA A 178 26.28 24.19 47.77
CA ALA A 178 26.91 24.11 49.08
C ALA A 178 26.91 22.69 49.64
N ALA A 179 25.81 21.94 49.47
CA ALA A 179 25.73 20.54 49.87
C ALA A 179 26.73 19.64 49.11
N ARG A 180 26.90 19.85 47.80
CA ARG A 180 27.90 19.13 46.98
C ARG A 180 29.35 19.40 47.42
N LEU A 181 29.63 20.63 47.86
CA LEU A 181 30.96 21.04 48.34
C LEU A 181 31.22 20.63 49.81
N SER A 182 30.17 20.50 50.62
CA SER A 182 30.29 20.12 52.03
C SER A 182 30.37 18.62 52.25
N THR A 183 29.93 17.80 51.31
CA THR A 183 30.19 16.36 51.32
C THR A 183 31.64 16.05 50.91
N LYS A 184 32.58 16.33 51.82
CA LYS A 184 33.90 15.71 51.79
C LYS A 184 33.79 14.24 52.21
N LYS A 185 34.41 13.35 51.44
CA LYS A 185 34.98 12.11 51.99
C LYS A 185 36.12 12.45 52.93
#